data_AF-A0A345NXT2-F1
#
_entry.id   AF-A0A345NXT2-F1
#
_cell.length_a   1.000
_cell.length_b   1.000
_cell.length_c   1.000
_cell.angle_alpha   90.00
_cell.angle_beta   90.00
_cell.angle_gamma   90.00
#
_symmetry.space_group_name_H-M   'P 1'
#
loop_
_entity.id
_entity.type
_entity.pdbx_description
1 polymer ?
#
loop_
_entity_poly.entity_id
_entity_poly.type
_entity_poly.pdbx_seq_one_letter_code
_entity_poly.pdbx_strand_id
1 'polypeptide(L)'
;MSVILIFKFVIKPAYENFLANKVEIAQIEKQSSLNREEMRVQNELDSNSRLHTSHLEFEVYKKDRVLPHLENINKILIEHNMHYNNYGQYIVNKTMLRKEFETKRLKLDSEFIENKDKIAIYIPSEFRLLLNRIRVIISVSWKDPIILNGNLAHFDTPIKFIDKSLEIYRKYVECFYEMVAEYIKITDETKDYAKILSNHGFNEKAEYISKKLTDRVAMAYILLHEYMDTEEFKSIDQEFEKTPN
;
A
#
# COMPACT_ATOMS: atom_id res chain seq x y z
N MET A 1 10.06 21.23 -92.51
CA MET A 1 10.79 20.88 -91.26
C MET A 1 10.46 19.43 -90.95
N SER A 2 11.43 18.51 -91.00
CA SER A 2 11.17 17.07 -90.93
C SER A 2 10.59 16.67 -89.56
N VAL A 3 9.61 15.75 -89.55
CA VAL A 3 8.98 15.18 -88.33
C VAL A 3 10.04 14.64 -87.36
N ILE A 4 11.17 14.18 -87.90
CA ILE A 4 12.34 13.70 -87.13
C ILE A 4 12.96 14.82 -86.28
N LEU A 5 12.99 16.07 -86.76
CA LEU A 5 13.50 17.22 -85.99
C LEU A 5 12.57 17.55 -84.81
N ILE A 6 11.25 17.58 -85.02
CA ILE A 6 10.28 17.88 -83.97
C ILE A 6 10.32 16.80 -82.88
N PHE A 7 10.38 15.53 -83.27
CA PHE A 7 10.43 14.42 -82.33
C PHE A 7 11.73 14.44 -81.51
N LYS A 8 12.88 14.70 -82.17
CA LYS A 8 14.20 14.62 -81.55
C LYS A 8 14.55 15.85 -80.69
N PHE A 9 14.08 17.04 -81.06
CA PHE A 9 14.45 18.29 -80.39
C PHE A 9 13.36 18.90 -79.50
N VAL A 10 12.09 18.46 -79.62
CA VAL A 10 11.00 19.00 -78.81
C VAL A 10 10.34 17.92 -77.96
N ILE A 11 9.91 16.82 -78.58
CA ILE A 11 9.13 15.79 -77.87
C ILE A 11 10.01 14.96 -76.92
N LYS A 12 11.17 14.48 -77.40
CA LYS A 12 12.08 13.66 -76.58
C LYS A 12 12.61 14.41 -75.35
N PRO A 13 13.12 15.66 -75.45
CA PRO A 13 13.57 16.41 -74.27
C PRO A 13 12.44 16.75 -73.30
N ALA A 14 11.24 17.06 -73.80
CA ALA A 14 10.08 17.32 -72.94
C ALA A 14 9.65 16.08 -72.16
N TYR A 15 9.69 14.90 -72.79
CA TYR A 15 9.38 13.64 -72.14
C TYR A 15 10.47 13.22 -71.13
N GLU A 16 11.75 13.42 -71.46
CA GLU A 16 12.87 13.19 -70.53
C GLU A 16 12.79 14.12 -69.31
N ASN A 17 12.46 15.40 -69.50
CA ASN A 17 12.21 16.34 -68.41
C ASN A 17 10.99 15.93 -67.57
N PHE A 18 9.91 15.46 -68.19
CA PHE A 18 8.73 14.97 -67.48
C PHE A 18 9.06 13.75 -66.61
N LEU A 19 9.82 12.79 -67.15
CA LEU A 19 10.27 11.61 -66.40
C LEU A 19 11.22 11.98 -65.26
N ALA A 20 12.18 12.89 -65.51
CA ALA A 20 13.10 13.37 -64.48
C ALA A 20 12.33 14.03 -63.31
N ASN A 21 11.36 14.88 -63.62
CA ASN A 21 10.54 15.56 -62.62
C ASN A 21 9.66 14.58 -61.82
N LYS A 22 9.11 13.55 -62.48
CA LYS A 22 8.39 12.45 -61.82
C LYS A 22 9.27 11.68 -60.82
N VAL A 23 10.52 11.40 -61.19
CA VAL A 23 11.48 10.69 -60.32
C VAL A 23 11.90 11.57 -59.13
N GLU A 24 12.13 12.86 -59.37
CA GLU A 24 12.48 13.83 -58.33
C GLU A 24 11.37 13.96 -57.28
N ILE A 25 10.10 14.09 -57.71
CA ILE A 25 8.94 14.11 -56.81
C ILE A 25 8.87 12.83 -55.95
N ALA A 26 9.05 11.65 -56.57
CA ALA A 26 9.04 10.38 -55.84
C ALA A 26 10.20 10.26 -54.83
N GLN A 27 11.37 10.82 -55.14
CA GLN A 27 12.50 10.88 -54.20
C GLN A 27 12.23 11.81 -53.02
N ILE A 28 11.64 13.00 -53.28
CA ILE A 28 11.24 13.95 -52.24
C ILE A 28 10.18 13.33 -51.32
N GLU A 29 9.17 12.68 -51.88
CA GLU A 29 8.13 11.99 -51.11
C GLU A 29 8.74 10.88 -50.24
N LYS A 30 9.61 10.05 -50.81
CA LYS A 30 10.31 8.99 -50.07
C LYS A 30 11.16 9.57 -48.94
N GLN A 31 11.96 10.61 -49.21
CA GLN A 31 12.79 11.26 -48.19
C GLN A 31 11.92 11.88 -47.08
N SER A 32 10.81 12.51 -47.44
CA SER A 32 9.89 13.09 -46.46
C SER A 32 9.25 12.02 -45.57
N SER A 33 8.94 10.83 -46.12
CA SER A 33 8.41 9.70 -45.36
C SER A 33 9.45 9.10 -44.41
N LEU A 34 10.71 8.97 -44.87
CA LEU A 34 11.83 8.51 -44.04
C LEU A 34 12.08 9.47 -42.88
N ASN A 35 12.14 10.78 -43.15
CA ASN A 35 12.36 11.79 -42.11
C ASN A 35 11.23 11.80 -41.06
N ARG A 36 9.97 11.56 -41.46
CA ARG A 36 8.85 11.42 -40.51
C ARG A 36 8.99 10.20 -39.62
N GLU A 37 9.40 9.08 -40.21
CA GLU A 37 9.59 7.84 -39.47
C GLU A 37 10.79 7.92 -38.51
N GLU A 38 11.90 8.54 -38.94
CA GLU A 38 13.04 8.84 -38.06
C GLU A 38 12.64 9.72 -36.88
N MET A 39 11.86 10.78 -37.10
CA MET A 39 11.33 11.62 -36.02
C MET A 39 10.43 10.82 -35.06
N ARG A 40 9.60 9.91 -35.58
CA ARG A 40 8.71 9.07 -34.76
C ARG A 40 9.53 8.15 -33.86
N VAL A 41 10.51 7.44 -34.42
CA VAL A 41 11.39 6.54 -33.69
C VAL A 41 12.21 7.31 -32.65
N GLN A 42 12.72 8.50 -32.99
CA GLN A 42 13.46 9.33 -32.04
C GLN A 42 12.59 9.77 -30.85
N ASN A 43 11.34 10.18 -31.11
CA ASN A 43 10.40 10.55 -30.04
C ASN A 43 10.04 9.37 -29.14
N GLU A 44 9.88 8.17 -29.70
CA GLU A 44 9.65 6.93 -28.94
C GLU A 44 10.87 6.59 -28.05
N LEU A 45 12.09 6.70 -28.59
CA LEU A 45 13.35 6.52 -27.85
C LEU A 45 13.49 7.53 -26.70
N ASP A 46 13.26 8.81 -26.98
CA ASP A 46 13.34 9.87 -25.98
C ASP A 46 12.30 9.67 -24.86
N SER A 47 11.09 9.24 -25.21
CA SER A 47 10.03 8.93 -24.24
C SER A 47 10.41 7.74 -23.35
N ASN A 48 10.92 6.67 -23.94
CA ASN A 48 11.38 5.49 -23.19
C ASN A 48 12.56 5.81 -22.27
N SER A 49 13.52 6.62 -22.73
CA SER A 49 14.65 7.08 -21.92
C SER A 49 14.20 7.87 -20.69
N ARG A 50 13.23 8.78 -20.87
CA ARG A 50 12.62 9.55 -19.77
C ARG A 50 11.91 8.64 -18.77
N LEU A 51 11.08 7.71 -19.24
CA LEU A 51 10.40 6.74 -18.37
C LEU A 51 11.41 5.91 -17.56
N HIS A 52 12.48 5.43 -18.20
CA HIS A 52 13.51 4.67 -17.52
C HIS A 52 14.23 5.48 -16.44
N THR A 53 14.55 6.75 -16.72
CA THR A 53 15.17 7.65 -15.75
C THR A 53 14.23 7.92 -14.56
N SER A 54 12.94 8.17 -14.81
CA SER A 54 11.95 8.34 -13.75
C SER A 54 11.79 7.08 -12.88
N HIS A 55 11.85 5.88 -13.48
CA HIS A 55 11.87 4.64 -12.72
C HIS A 55 13.10 4.52 -11.82
N LEU A 56 14.29 4.82 -12.34
CA LEU A 56 15.53 4.79 -11.55
C LEU A 56 15.49 5.80 -10.39
N GLU A 57 15.00 7.02 -10.64
CA GLU A 57 14.80 8.02 -9.60
C GLU A 57 13.85 7.54 -8.51
N PHE A 58 12.73 6.90 -8.90
CA PHE A 58 11.77 6.34 -7.95
C PHE A 58 12.38 5.24 -7.09
N GLU A 59 13.19 4.35 -7.66
CA GLU A 59 13.90 3.31 -6.92
C GLU A 59 14.91 3.89 -5.92
N VAL A 60 15.63 4.95 -6.30
CA VAL A 60 16.49 5.71 -5.39
C VAL A 60 15.67 6.30 -4.24
N TYR A 61 14.50 6.89 -4.52
CA TYR A 61 13.62 7.41 -3.48
C TYR A 61 13.10 6.32 -2.54
N LYS A 62 12.66 5.17 -3.06
CA LYS A 62 12.22 4.03 -2.23
C LYS A 62 13.32 3.62 -1.25
N LYS A 63 14.53 3.44 -1.77
CA LYS A 63 15.69 2.99 -1.00
C LYS A 63 16.12 4.00 0.05
N ASP A 64 16.32 5.26 -0.35
CA ASP A 64 17.00 6.24 0.50
C ASP A 64 16.03 7.01 1.40
N ARG A 65 14.76 7.15 1.01
CA ARG A 65 13.76 7.91 1.79
C ARG A 65 12.73 7.04 2.47
N VAL A 66 12.23 5.98 1.83
CA VAL A 66 11.08 5.23 2.35
C VAL A 66 11.50 4.06 3.22
N LEU A 67 12.47 3.27 2.76
CA LEU A 67 12.91 2.05 3.44
C LEU A 67 13.39 2.29 4.89
N PRO A 68 14.19 3.32 5.21
CA PRO A 68 14.63 3.55 6.59
C PRO A 68 13.47 3.79 7.56
N HIS A 69 12.40 4.45 7.09
CA HIS A 69 11.20 4.68 7.89
C HIS A 69 10.35 3.42 8.03
N LEU A 70 10.24 2.58 6.99
CA LEU A 70 9.58 1.28 7.07
C LEU A 70 10.31 0.33 8.03
N GLU A 71 11.65 0.34 8.05
CA GLU A 71 12.45 -0.42 9.01
C GLU A 71 12.23 0.04 10.45
N ASN A 72 12.14 1.36 10.68
CA ASN A 72 11.83 1.90 12.00
C ASN A 72 10.40 1.56 12.44
N ILE A 73 9.42 1.65 11.53
CA ILE A 73 8.06 1.17 11.78
C ILE A 73 8.08 -0.31 12.19
N ASN A 74 8.83 -1.16 11.49
CA ASN A 74 8.96 -2.57 11.86
C ASN A 74 9.54 -2.77 13.28
N LYS A 75 10.58 -2.02 13.65
CA LYS A 75 11.15 -2.06 15.01
C LYS A 75 10.10 -1.69 16.06
N ILE A 76 9.33 -0.64 15.81
CA ILE A 76 8.24 -0.20 16.68
C ILE A 76 7.17 -1.29 16.80
N LEU A 77 6.79 -1.94 15.70
CA LEU A 77 5.82 -3.04 15.71
C LEU A 77 6.29 -4.24 16.54
N ILE A 78 7.57 -4.60 16.43
CA ILE A 78 8.18 -5.67 17.22
C ILE A 78 8.15 -5.31 18.71
N GLU A 79 8.58 -4.09 19.06
CA GLU A 79 8.58 -3.62 20.45
C GLU A 79 7.17 -3.54 21.03
N HIS A 80 6.23 -2.94 20.29
CA HIS A 80 4.83 -2.86 20.67
C HIS A 80 4.22 -4.26 20.83
N ASN A 81 4.53 -5.21 19.95
CA ASN A 81 4.05 -6.60 20.07
C ASN A 81 4.54 -7.24 21.37
N MET A 82 5.81 -7.05 21.75
CA MET A 82 6.33 -7.54 23.03
C MET A 82 5.60 -6.91 24.22
N HIS A 83 5.35 -5.60 24.17
CA HIS A 83 4.55 -4.90 25.18
C HIS A 83 3.11 -5.42 25.25
N TYR A 84 2.46 -5.62 24.10
CA TYR A 84 1.10 -6.12 24.02
C TYR A 84 0.98 -7.57 24.53
N ASN A 85 1.95 -8.43 24.25
CA ASN A 85 2.01 -9.78 24.82
C ASN A 85 2.14 -9.75 26.35
N ASN A 86 3.03 -8.90 26.87
CA ASN A 86 3.17 -8.72 28.31
C ASN A 86 1.86 -8.21 28.94
N TYR A 87 1.17 -7.27 28.29
CA TYR A 87 -0.14 -6.79 28.71
C TYR A 87 -1.16 -7.93 28.85
N GLY A 88 -1.24 -8.80 27.84
CA GLY A 88 -2.04 -10.03 27.90
C GLY A 88 -1.74 -10.87 29.14
N GLN A 89 -0.46 -11.07 29.47
CA GLN A 89 -0.06 -11.80 30.68
C GLN A 89 -0.45 -11.10 31.98
N TYR A 90 -0.42 -9.76 32.04
CA TYR A 90 -0.94 -9.01 33.19
C TYR A 90 -2.44 -9.25 33.39
N ILE A 91 -3.22 -9.31 32.30
CA ILE A 91 -4.66 -9.59 32.36
C ILE A 91 -4.91 -11.00 32.89
N VAL A 92 -4.25 -12.02 32.32
CA VAL A 92 -4.44 -13.43 32.75
C VAL A 92 -4.08 -13.59 34.23
N ASN A 93 -2.96 -13.02 34.66
CA ASN A 93 -2.46 -13.17 36.01
C ASN A 93 -3.11 -12.20 37.03
N LYS A 94 -4.00 -11.31 36.58
CA LYS A 94 -4.68 -10.32 37.42
C LYS A 94 -3.70 -9.43 38.19
N THR A 95 -2.64 -8.99 37.51
CA THR A 95 -1.58 -8.18 38.11
C THR A 95 -1.66 -6.73 37.65
N MET A 96 -1.24 -5.81 38.51
CA MET A 96 -1.24 -4.37 38.20
C MET A 96 -0.18 -4.03 37.14
N LEU A 97 -0.51 -3.05 36.29
CA LEU A 97 0.45 -2.50 35.34
C LEU A 97 1.53 -1.70 36.06
N ARG A 98 2.76 -1.84 35.54
CA ARG A 98 3.86 -0.96 35.93
C ARG A 98 3.64 0.43 35.34
N LYS A 99 4.00 1.49 36.06
CA LYS A 99 3.84 2.88 35.61
C LYS A 99 4.51 3.16 34.25
N GLU A 100 5.61 2.47 33.96
CA GLU A 100 6.37 2.63 32.71
C GLU A 100 5.65 2.12 31.46
N PHE A 101 4.59 1.30 31.61
CA PHE A 101 3.92 0.65 30.47
C PHE A 101 3.30 1.69 29.53
N GLU A 102 2.61 2.67 30.11
CA GLU A 102 1.96 3.74 29.35
C GLU A 102 2.98 4.71 28.75
N THR A 103 4.02 5.06 29.50
CA THR A 103 5.11 5.91 28.99
C THR A 103 5.81 5.30 27.79
N LYS A 104 6.07 3.98 27.80
CA LYS A 104 6.67 3.28 26.66
C LYS A 104 5.72 3.25 25.47
N ARG A 105 4.43 2.97 25.68
CA ARG A 105 3.42 3.02 24.61
C ARG A 105 3.36 4.39 23.94
N LEU A 106 3.29 5.46 24.72
CA LEU A 106 3.25 6.84 24.21
C LEU A 106 4.49 7.20 23.37
N LYS A 107 5.67 6.72 23.79
CA LYS A 107 6.90 6.88 23.02
C LYS A 107 6.81 6.17 21.67
N LEU A 108 6.38 4.90 21.66
CA LEU A 108 6.21 4.12 20.44
C LEU A 108 5.18 4.75 19.49
N ASP A 109 4.06 5.24 20.01
CA ASP A 109 3.03 5.95 19.21
C ASP A 109 3.62 7.21 18.54
N SER A 110 4.36 8.01 19.32
CA SER A 110 5.01 9.23 18.80
C SER A 110 6.02 8.92 17.69
N GLU A 111 6.88 7.92 17.90
CA GLU A 111 7.86 7.48 16.90
C GLU A 111 7.17 6.89 15.65
N PHE A 112 6.04 6.20 15.82
CA PHE A 112 5.27 5.63 14.72
C PHE A 112 4.68 6.74 13.84
N ILE A 113 4.07 7.75 14.47
CA ILE A 113 3.50 8.93 13.76
C ILE A 113 4.58 9.61 12.93
N GLU A 114 5.75 9.87 13.52
CA GLU A 114 6.85 10.54 12.84
C GLU A 114 7.29 9.78 11.58
N ASN A 115 7.51 8.46 11.68
CA ASN A 115 7.96 7.66 10.54
C ASN A 115 6.85 7.50 9.48
N LYS A 116 5.60 7.28 9.91
CA LYS A 116 4.45 7.14 9.00
C LYS A 116 4.23 8.40 8.17
N ASP A 117 4.30 9.58 8.79
CA ASP A 117 4.02 10.85 8.11
C ASP A 117 5.12 11.19 7.08
N LYS A 118 6.38 10.85 7.36
CA LYS A 118 7.51 11.04 6.41
C LYS A 118 7.36 10.23 5.12
N ILE A 119 6.69 9.08 5.17
CA ILE A 119 6.52 8.21 3.99
C ILE A 119 5.15 8.31 3.32
N ALA A 120 4.19 9.00 3.93
CA ALA A 120 2.79 8.97 3.50
C ALA A 120 2.57 9.34 2.03
N ILE A 121 3.31 10.32 1.50
CA ILE A 121 3.15 10.76 0.10
C ILE A 121 3.78 9.79 -0.92
N TYR A 122 4.64 8.88 -0.45
CA TYR A 122 5.44 7.98 -1.30
C TYR A 122 4.84 6.57 -1.39
N ILE A 123 3.83 6.26 -0.57
CA ILE A 123 3.20 4.94 -0.50
C ILE A 123 1.73 5.00 -0.98
N PRO A 124 1.19 3.89 -1.49
CA PRO A 124 -0.21 3.79 -1.92
C PRO A 124 -1.22 4.13 -0.83
N SER A 125 -2.44 4.52 -1.24
CA SER A 125 -3.56 4.88 -0.35
C SER A 125 -3.90 3.78 0.65
N GLU A 126 -3.99 2.55 0.17
CA GLU A 126 -4.33 1.35 0.92
C GLU A 126 -3.27 1.07 1.99
N PHE A 127 -2.00 1.29 1.63
CA PHE A 127 -0.90 1.14 2.56
C PHE A 127 -0.93 2.22 3.65
N ARG A 128 -1.24 3.48 3.29
CA ARG A 128 -1.48 4.53 4.29
C ARG A 128 -2.63 4.19 5.22
N LEU A 129 -3.74 3.65 4.70
CA LEU A 129 -4.89 3.25 5.49
C LEU A 129 -4.51 2.17 6.50
N LEU A 130 -3.76 1.15 6.08
CA LEU A 130 -3.25 0.12 6.98
C LEU A 130 -2.36 0.72 8.08
N LEU A 131 -1.39 1.57 7.74
CA LEU A 131 -0.53 2.22 8.74
C LEU A 131 -1.33 3.08 9.73
N ASN A 132 -2.37 3.77 9.27
CA ASN A 132 -3.25 4.52 10.16
C ASN A 132 -4.02 3.60 11.12
N ARG A 133 -4.46 2.42 10.66
CA ARG A 133 -5.15 1.45 11.54
C ARG A 133 -4.22 0.83 12.57
N ILE A 134 -3.00 0.49 12.15
CA ILE A 134 -1.94 0.05 13.05
C ILE A 134 -1.65 1.12 14.10
N ARG A 135 -1.52 2.39 13.70
CA ARG A 135 -1.34 3.51 14.62
C ARG A 135 -2.47 3.54 15.66
N VAL A 136 -3.74 3.44 15.23
CA VAL A 136 -4.87 3.43 16.17
C VAL A 136 -4.69 2.35 17.24
N ILE A 137 -4.27 1.14 16.86
CA ILE A 137 -4.00 0.06 17.83
C ILE A 137 -2.87 0.44 18.81
N ILE A 138 -1.79 1.04 18.33
CA ILE A 138 -0.66 1.50 19.18
C ILE A 138 -1.10 2.65 20.10
N SER A 139 -2.02 3.49 19.64
CA SER A 139 -2.52 4.65 20.38
C SER A 139 -3.46 4.30 21.53
N VAL A 140 -4.02 3.08 21.56
CA VAL A 140 -4.96 2.65 22.60
C VAL A 140 -4.27 2.56 23.96
N SER A 141 -4.75 3.34 24.94
CA SER A 141 -4.22 3.28 26.30
C SER A 141 -4.51 1.93 26.96
N TRP A 142 -3.62 1.44 27.81
CA TRP A 142 -3.84 0.15 28.46
C TRP A 142 -4.86 0.25 29.61
N LYS A 143 -5.98 -0.48 29.50
CA LYS A 143 -6.95 -0.63 30.60
C LYS A 143 -6.35 -1.39 31.78
N ASP A 144 -6.87 -1.13 32.98
CA ASP A 144 -6.50 -1.88 34.18
C ASP A 144 -6.74 -3.40 33.96
N PRO A 145 -5.70 -4.24 34.09
CA PRO A 145 -5.81 -5.67 33.78
C PRO A 145 -6.76 -6.43 34.70
N ILE A 146 -6.94 -6.00 35.95
CA ILE A 146 -7.83 -6.64 36.91
C ILE A 146 -9.29 -6.38 36.51
N ILE A 147 -9.60 -5.12 36.19
CA ILE A 147 -10.94 -4.74 35.70
C ILE A 147 -11.24 -5.46 34.39
N LEU A 148 -10.29 -5.44 33.45
CA LEU A 148 -10.49 -6.08 32.16
C LEU A 148 -10.66 -7.60 32.29
N ASN A 149 -9.90 -8.27 33.16
CA ASN A 149 -10.08 -9.69 33.44
C ASN A 149 -11.50 -9.98 33.97
N GLY A 150 -11.99 -9.17 34.92
CA GLY A 150 -13.35 -9.30 35.46
C GLY A 150 -14.42 -9.16 34.38
N ASN A 151 -14.28 -8.16 33.50
CA ASN A 151 -15.19 -7.98 32.37
C ASN A 151 -15.14 -9.17 31.40
N LEU A 152 -13.94 -9.64 31.04
CA LEU A 152 -13.79 -10.77 30.11
C LEU A 152 -14.29 -12.09 30.69
N ALA A 153 -14.16 -12.28 32.01
CA ALA A 153 -14.67 -13.46 32.72
C ALA A 153 -16.19 -13.61 32.63
N HIS A 154 -16.92 -12.53 32.36
CA HIS A 154 -18.35 -12.58 32.06
C HIS A 154 -18.65 -13.29 30.73
N PHE A 155 -17.75 -13.17 29.76
CA PHE A 155 -17.92 -13.70 28.41
C PHE A 155 -17.37 -15.12 28.24
N ASP A 156 -16.22 -15.44 28.84
CA ASP A 156 -15.58 -16.76 28.81
C ASP A 156 -14.27 -16.66 29.63
N THR A 157 -13.39 -17.62 29.47
CA THR A 157 -12.01 -17.57 29.95
C THR A 157 -11.25 -16.40 29.27
N PRO A 158 -10.70 -15.43 30.04
CA PRO A 158 -10.02 -14.25 29.49
C PRO A 158 -8.89 -14.57 28.50
N ILE A 159 -8.21 -15.71 28.69
CA ILE A 159 -7.13 -16.17 27.81
C ILE A 159 -7.57 -16.30 26.34
N LYS A 160 -8.80 -16.76 26.10
CA LYS A 160 -9.37 -16.95 24.77
C LYS A 160 -9.44 -15.64 23.99
N PHE A 161 -9.88 -14.56 24.65
CA PHE A 161 -10.00 -13.25 24.02
C PHE A 161 -8.65 -12.56 23.85
N ILE A 162 -7.71 -12.80 24.76
CA ILE A 162 -6.34 -12.29 24.65
C ILE A 162 -5.64 -12.92 23.46
N ASP A 163 -5.67 -14.27 23.36
CA ASP A 163 -5.11 -15.00 22.22
C ASP A 163 -5.74 -14.53 20.90
N LYS A 164 -7.06 -14.29 20.91
CA LYS A 164 -7.75 -13.78 19.74
C LYS A 164 -7.34 -12.35 19.37
N SER A 165 -7.14 -11.48 20.35
CA SER A 165 -6.67 -10.12 20.11
C SER A 165 -5.25 -10.12 19.52
N LEU A 166 -4.38 -11.04 19.96
CA LEU A 166 -3.04 -11.25 19.42
C LEU A 166 -3.07 -11.78 17.99
N GLU A 167 -3.97 -12.72 17.68
CA GLU A 167 -4.19 -13.21 16.32
C GLU A 167 -4.62 -12.07 15.39
N ILE A 168 -5.55 -11.23 15.81
CA ILE A 168 -6.03 -10.09 15.02
C ILE A 168 -4.90 -9.06 14.83
N TYR A 169 -4.17 -8.72 15.89
CA TYR A 169 -3.01 -7.82 15.79
C TYR A 169 -1.95 -8.36 14.82
N ARG A 170 -1.69 -9.68 14.85
CA ARG A 170 -0.76 -10.33 13.93
C ARG A 170 -1.18 -10.16 12.47
N LYS A 171 -2.47 -10.23 12.14
CA LYS A 171 -2.96 -9.99 10.77
C LYS A 171 -2.60 -8.60 10.26
N TYR A 172 -2.67 -7.56 11.12
CA TYR A 172 -2.23 -6.21 10.74
C TYR A 172 -0.73 -6.18 10.43
N VAL A 173 0.09 -6.86 11.24
CA VAL A 173 1.54 -6.92 11.07
C VAL A 173 1.93 -7.75 9.83
N GLU A 174 1.28 -8.88 9.59
CA GLU A 174 1.49 -9.72 8.41
C GLU A 174 1.09 -8.98 7.13
N CYS A 175 -0.03 -8.28 7.13
CA CYS A 175 -0.45 -7.42 6.03
C CYS A 175 0.54 -6.28 5.79
N PHE A 176 1.09 -5.68 6.85
CA PHE A 176 2.17 -4.69 6.73
C PHE A 176 3.38 -5.28 6.02
N TYR A 177 3.82 -6.49 6.40
CA TYR A 177 4.94 -7.15 5.75
C TYR A 177 4.68 -7.48 4.28
N GLU A 178 3.48 -7.94 3.94
CA GLU A 178 3.11 -8.20 2.55
C GLU A 178 3.07 -6.91 1.72
N MET A 179 2.55 -5.80 2.29
CA MET A 179 2.57 -4.50 1.63
C MET A 179 3.98 -3.93 1.47
N VAL A 180 4.87 -4.10 2.45
CA VAL A 180 6.29 -3.73 2.32
C VAL A 180 6.96 -4.57 1.24
N ALA A 181 6.82 -5.89 1.31
CA ALA A 181 7.39 -6.81 0.34
C ALA A 181 6.90 -6.50 -1.07
N GLU A 182 5.65 -6.07 -1.19
CA GLU A 182 5.09 -5.63 -2.45
C GLU A 182 5.66 -4.29 -2.93
N TYR A 183 5.72 -3.30 -2.05
CA TYR A 183 6.26 -1.97 -2.37
C TYR A 183 7.73 -1.98 -2.84
N ILE A 184 8.55 -2.87 -2.26
CA ILE A 184 9.98 -3.00 -2.61
C ILE A 184 10.23 -3.83 -3.87
N LYS A 185 9.23 -4.57 -4.39
CA LYS A 185 9.43 -5.36 -5.61
C LYS A 185 9.70 -4.44 -6.80
N ILE A 186 10.66 -4.87 -7.62
CA ILE A 186 10.92 -4.31 -8.95
C ILE A 186 10.09 -5.14 -9.93
N THR A 187 8.82 -4.78 -10.13
CA THR A 187 7.96 -5.44 -11.13
C THR A 187 7.15 -4.41 -11.90
N ASP A 188 7.01 -4.62 -13.21
CA ASP A 188 6.25 -3.76 -14.13
C ASP A 188 4.71 -3.94 -14.00
N GLU A 189 4.25 -4.87 -13.16
CA GLU A 189 2.82 -5.09 -12.94
C GLU A 189 2.25 -4.07 -11.95
N THR A 190 1.16 -3.42 -12.34
CA THR A 190 0.31 -2.63 -11.45
C THR A 190 -0.36 -3.56 -10.45
N LYS A 191 -0.06 -3.38 -9.17
CA LYS A 191 -0.50 -4.28 -8.11
C LYS A 191 -1.71 -3.70 -7.37
N ASP A 192 -2.65 -4.60 -7.08
CA ASP A 192 -3.86 -4.29 -6.35
C ASP A 192 -3.61 -4.41 -4.84
N TYR A 193 -3.23 -3.31 -4.20
CA TYR A 193 -3.06 -3.25 -2.74
C TYR A 193 -4.38 -3.51 -1.99
N ALA A 194 -5.53 -3.29 -2.62
CA ALA A 194 -6.83 -3.65 -2.03
C ALA A 194 -7.00 -5.17 -1.97
N LYS A 195 -6.46 -5.91 -2.95
CA LYS A 195 -6.41 -7.37 -2.88
C LYS A 195 -5.58 -7.87 -1.68
N ILE A 196 -4.43 -7.26 -1.39
CA ILE A 196 -3.62 -7.59 -0.21
C ILE A 196 -4.44 -7.39 1.07
N LEU A 197 -5.12 -6.25 1.22
CA LEU A 197 -6.03 -6.01 2.35
C LEU A 197 -7.08 -7.12 2.47
N SER A 198 -7.76 -7.44 1.36
CA SER A 198 -8.84 -8.43 1.35
C SER A 198 -8.36 -9.83 1.73
N ASN A 199 -7.15 -10.24 1.31
CA ASN A 199 -6.57 -11.55 1.62
C ASN A 199 -6.36 -11.75 3.13
N HIS A 200 -6.10 -10.66 3.86
CA HIS A 200 -5.94 -10.67 5.32
C HIS A 200 -7.25 -10.43 6.09
N GLY A 201 -8.38 -10.27 5.39
CA GLY A 201 -9.69 -10.06 5.98
C GLY A 201 -10.00 -8.59 6.33
N PHE A 202 -9.33 -7.65 5.67
CA PHE A 202 -9.60 -6.22 5.81
C PHE A 202 -10.56 -5.70 4.72
N ASN A 203 -11.31 -4.66 5.04
CA ASN A 203 -12.09 -3.91 4.07
C ASN A 203 -11.27 -2.80 3.38
N GLU A 204 -11.93 -2.04 2.51
CA GLU A 204 -11.34 -0.90 1.79
C GLU A 204 -10.81 0.21 2.71
N LYS A 205 -11.26 0.26 3.97
CA LYS A 205 -10.78 1.20 5.00
C LYS A 205 -9.70 0.59 5.90
N ALA A 206 -9.16 -0.57 5.51
CA ALA A 206 -8.23 -1.39 6.26
C ALA A 206 -8.73 -1.85 7.65
N GLU A 207 -10.06 -1.93 7.85
CA GLU A 207 -10.65 -2.43 9.09
C GLU A 207 -10.82 -3.94 9.03
N TYR A 208 -10.41 -4.63 10.08
CA TYR A 208 -10.58 -6.08 10.19
C TYR A 208 -12.06 -6.41 10.34
N ILE A 209 -12.61 -7.23 9.43
CA ILE A 209 -14.01 -7.65 9.48
C ILE A 209 -14.10 -9.08 10.00
N SER A 210 -14.85 -9.29 11.08
CA SER A 210 -15.24 -10.63 11.53
C SER A 210 -16.67 -10.65 12.04
N LYS A 211 -17.42 -11.69 11.65
CA LYS A 211 -18.76 -11.98 12.18
C LYS A 211 -18.71 -12.81 13.46
N LYS A 212 -17.54 -13.32 13.85
CA LYS A 212 -17.40 -14.15 15.05
C LYS A 212 -17.48 -13.28 16.30
N LEU A 213 -18.37 -13.62 17.22
CA LEU A 213 -18.54 -12.90 18.48
C LEU A 213 -17.22 -12.80 19.26
N THR A 214 -16.41 -13.87 19.27
CA THR A 214 -15.09 -13.89 19.92
C THR A 214 -14.13 -12.82 19.42
N ASP A 215 -14.13 -12.58 18.10
CA ASP A 215 -13.24 -11.63 17.45
C ASP A 215 -13.70 -10.20 17.78
N ARG A 216 -15.02 -9.99 17.72
CA ARG A 216 -15.66 -8.72 18.05
C ARG A 216 -15.44 -8.35 19.52
N VAL A 217 -15.58 -9.30 20.46
CA VAL A 217 -15.26 -9.08 21.89
C VAL A 217 -13.78 -8.74 22.07
N ALA A 218 -12.87 -9.47 21.42
CA ALA A 218 -11.43 -9.20 21.52
C ALA A 218 -11.06 -7.81 20.99
N MET A 219 -11.68 -7.37 19.89
CA MET A 219 -11.53 -6.01 19.36
C MET A 219 -12.12 -4.97 20.31
N ALA A 220 -13.36 -5.19 20.76
CA ALA A 220 -14.11 -4.28 21.63
C ALA A 220 -13.42 -4.03 22.95
N TYR A 221 -13.02 -5.09 23.64
CA TYR A 221 -12.61 -4.99 25.03
C TYR A 221 -11.11 -4.83 25.21
N ILE A 222 -10.31 -5.26 24.22
CA ILE A 222 -8.85 -5.28 24.32
C ILE A 222 -8.23 -4.36 23.28
N LEU A 223 -8.35 -4.68 21.99
CA LEU A 223 -7.53 -4.09 20.93
C LEU A 223 -7.89 -2.64 20.56
N LEU A 224 -9.18 -2.29 20.58
CA LEU A 224 -9.72 -1.03 20.05
C LEU A 224 -10.73 -0.37 21.01
N HIS A 225 -10.60 -0.65 22.30
CA HIS A 225 -11.64 -0.33 23.27
C HIS A 225 -11.91 1.17 23.49
N GLU A 226 -11.01 2.05 23.06
CA GLU A 226 -11.20 3.51 23.06
C GLU A 226 -11.85 4.02 21.78
N TYR A 227 -11.83 3.24 20.70
CA TYR A 227 -12.22 3.63 19.34
C TYR A 227 -13.42 2.85 18.81
N MET A 228 -14.07 2.06 19.66
CA MET A 228 -15.26 1.30 19.34
C MET A 228 -16.53 2.11 19.61
N ASP A 229 -17.52 2.00 18.73
CA ASP A 229 -18.81 2.66 18.89
C ASP A 229 -19.53 2.08 20.12
N THR A 230 -20.18 2.96 20.89
CA THR A 230 -21.01 2.57 22.03
C THR A 230 -22.15 1.63 21.61
N GLU A 231 -22.71 1.82 20.41
CA GLU A 231 -23.75 0.93 19.87
C GLU A 231 -23.18 -0.45 19.52
N GLU A 232 -21.92 -0.51 19.04
CA GLU A 232 -21.26 -1.78 18.76
C GLU A 232 -20.98 -2.55 20.06
N PHE A 233 -20.50 -1.87 21.11
CA PHE A 233 -20.37 -2.46 22.44
C PHE A 233 -21.69 -3.05 22.96
N LYS A 234 -22.78 -2.25 22.94
CA LYS A 234 -24.11 -2.73 23.37
C LYS A 234 -24.57 -3.94 22.56
N SER A 235 -24.30 -3.95 21.26
CA SER A 235 -24.68 -5.06 20.39
C SER A 235 -23.96 -6.37 20.77
N ILE A 236 -22.68 -6.28 21.14
CA ILE A 236 -21.86 -7.42 21.57
C ILE A 236 -22.40 -7.98 22.88
N ASP A 237 -22.69 -7.12 23.86
CA ASP A 237 -23.21 -7.53 25.17
C ASP A 237 -24.56 -8.25 25.02
N GLN A 238 -25.48 -7.68 24.22
CA GLN A 238 -26.79 -8.28 23.98
C GLN A 238 -26.73 -9.61 23.22
N GLU A 239 -25.80 -9.76 22.28
CA GLU A 239 -25.61 -11.01 21.53
C GLU A 239 -25.03 -12.11 22.42
N PHE A 240 -24.14 -11.73 23.34
CA PHE A 240 -23.58 -12.66 24.30
C PHE A 240 -24.63 -13.17 25.30
N GLU A 241 -25.46 -12.30 25.86
CA GLU A 241 -26.56 -12.70 26.77
C GLU A 241 -27.56 -13.68 26.12
N LYS A 242 -27.68 -13.65 24.79
CA LYS A 242 -28.59 -14.53 24.01
C LYS A 242 -27.96 -15.86 23.60
N THR A 243 -26.65 -16.02 23.78
CA THR A 243 -25.92 -17.24 23.40
C THR A 243 -25.76 -18.12 24.63
N PRO A 244 -26.57 -19.18 24.84
CA PRO A 244 -26.39 -20.06 26.00
C PRO A 244 -25.04 -20.78 25.92
N ASN A 245 -24.30 -20.75 27.03
CA ASN A 245 -23.02 -21.43 27.23
C ASN A 245 -23.09 -22.94 26.94
#